data_AF-A0A3B1JPY9-F1
#
_entry.id   AF-A0A3B1JPY9-F1
#
_cell.length_a   1.000
_cell.length_b   1.000
_cell.length_c   1.000
_cell.angle_alpha   90.00
_cell.angle_beta   90.00
_cell.angle_gamma   90.00
#
_symmetry.space_group_name_H-M   'P 1'
#
loop_
_entity.id
_entity.type
_entity.pdbx_description
1 polymer ?
#
loop_
_entity_poly.entity_id
_entity_poly.type
_entity_poly.pdbx_seq_one_letter_code
_entity_poly.pdbx_strand_id
1 'polypeptide(L)'
;MARLKPARLKVILGENNTEKLTLPNGIPESLDELHSKIKTVFGIEGNIRLQYMDRDFDNEFFNLNSTSELQDLGTIKVIQEQTNPPLNTANETTSSHLVSFDSDDNASLTSADTVIISSPESVSSRTQQWPEDFPVPKFSYDTELQLEKGNLEYHTSNKMLTVSSRVKSDILNRLAEQIYKYKAYPEDIHFCIVSEALIKKYPCLREPGSFNGCYGWKQRLKYKMGNYRTQLKLQGCPELSVNSLKSKAVTDAFPAKKVKRPKRAEANFYPSLPTGETLESLEKERLELLTEVRIRRNERVITGKMAHTFAYRRQEVVNQEPSIKDFKDRWPALFQQKEVIIKLKSIYVCFVYYMMCVVCFFFSFI
;
A
#
# COMPACT_ATOMS: atom_id res chain seq x y z
N MET A 1 31.52 -20.16 -28.72
CA MET A 1 30.52 -20.44 -27.68
C MET A 1 30.22 -19.14 -26.94
N ALA A 2 29.05 -18.55 -27.16
CA ALA A 2 28.66 -17.31 -26.48
C ALA A 2 28.57 -17.58 -24.97
N ARG A 3 29.30 -16.80 -24.16
CA ARG A 3 29.17 -16.88 -22.69
C ARG A 3 27.81 -16.32 -22.30
N LEU A 4 26.84 -17.19 -22.02
CA LEU A 4 25.56 -16.78 -21.46
C LEU A 4 25.81 -16.10 -20.10
N LYS A 5 25.35 -14.86 -19.95
CA LYS A 5 25.52 -14.08 -18.72
C LYS A 5 24.60 -14.67 -17.64
N PRO A 6 25.08 -14.86 -16.40
CA PRO A 6 24.22 -15.33 -15.32
C PRO A 6 23.11 -14.33 -15.05
N ALA A 7 21.89 -14.82 -14.83
CA ALA A 7 20.72 -14.00 -14.54
C ALA A 7 20.15 -14.33 -13.17
N ARG A 8 19.64 -13.32 -12.46
CA ARG A 8 19.02 -13.45 -11.14
C ARG A 8 17.63 -12.86 -11.23
N LEU A 9 16.64 -13.62 -10.79
CA LEU A 9 15.24 -13.22 -10.84
C LEU A 9 14.68 -13.23 -9.42
N LYS A 10 13.86 -12.23 -9.11
CA LYS A 10 13.06 -12.20 -7.90
C LYS A 10 11.76 -12.96 -8.18
N VAL A 11 11.49 -14.03 -7.47
CA VAL A 11 10.33 -14.91 -7.69
C VAL A 11 9.35 -14.75 -6.54
N ILE A 12 8.10 -14.40 -6.84
CA ILE A 12 7.01 -14.27 -5.87
C ILE A 12 6.14 -15.52 -5.97
N LEU A 13 6.12 -16.33 -4.92
CA LEU A 13 5.41 -17.61 -4.84
C LEU A 13 4.03 -17.50 -4.18
N GLY A 14 3.76 -16.38 -3.48
CA GLY A 14 2.48 -16.11 -2.79
C GLY A 14 2.47 -14.72 -2.14
N GLU A 15 1.47 -14.44 -1.30
CA GLU A 15 1.28 -13.10 -0.70
C GLU A 15 2.45 -12.66 0.19
N ASN A 16 3.13 -13.61 0.86
CA ASN A 16 4.25 -13.35 1.76
C ASN A 16 5.51 -14.16 1.44
N ASN A 17 5.54 -14.92 0.34
CA ASN A 17 6.71 -15.71 -0.04
C ASN A 17 7.38 -15.15 -1.29
N THR A 18 8.62 -14.66 -1.14
CA THR A 18 9.44 -14.13 -2.23
C THR A 18 10.87 -14.65 -2.08
N GLU A 19 11.35 -15.31 -3.11
CA GLU A 19 12.67 -15.93 -3.13
C GLU A 19 13.49 -15.49 -4.34
N LYS A 20 14.79 -15.76 -4.31
CA LYS A 20 15.72 -15.39 -5.39
C LYS A 20 16.08 -16.62 -6.21
N LEU A 21 15.73 -16.61 -7.49
CA LEU A 21 16.17 -17.60 -8.45
C LEU A 21 17.48 -17.15 -9.11
N THR A 22 18.50 -18.00 -9.07
CA THR A 22 19.78 -17.74 -9.76
C THR A 22 19.93 -18.73 -10.91
N LEU A 23 20.08 -18.19 -12.12
CA LEU A 23 20.24 -18.93 -13.36
C LEU A 23 21.69 -18.79 -13.83
N PRO A 24 22.57 -19.77 -13.54
CA PRO A 24 24.00 -19.65 -13.82
C PRO A 24 24.32 -19.54 -15.31
N ASN A 25 23.47 -20.12 -16.16
CA ASN A 25 23.59 -20.13 -17.61
C ASN A 25 22.70 -19.07 -18.28
N GLY A 26 22.25 -18.05 -17.55
CA GLY A 26 21.32 -17.04 -18.06
C GLY A 26 19.87 -17.52 -18.16
N ILE A 27 19.00 -16.65 -18.68
CA ILE A 27 17.57 -16.94 -18.86
C ILE A 27 17.43 -17.95 -20.00
N PRO A 28 16.75 -19.09 -19.79
CA PRO A 28 16.49 -20.07 -20.84
C PRO A 28 15.81 -19.46 -22.06
N GLU A 29 16.11 -19.97 -23.26
CA GLU A 29 15.44 -19.55 -24.50
C GLU A 29 14.02 -20.15 -24.59
N SER A 30 13.77 -21.28 -23.91
CA SER A 30 12.46 -21.91 -23.84
C SER A 30 11.72 -21.59 -22.53
N LEU A 31 10.44 -21.25 -22.65
CA LEU A 31 9.56 -21.03 -21.51
C LEU A 31 9.38 -22.32 -20.68
N ASP A 32 9.31 -23.49 -21.34
CA ASP A 32 9.13 -24.78 -20.66
C ASP A 32 10.34 -25.14 -19.78
N GLU A 33 11.54 -24.77 -20.23
CA GLU A 33 12.77 -24.94 -19.45
C GLU A 33 12.76 -24.04 -18.20
N LEU A 34 12.29 -22.79 -18.34
CA LEU A 34 12.12 -21.88 -17.21
C LEU A 34 11.07 -22.39 -16.21
N HIS A 35 9.93 -22.90 -16.70
CA HIS A 35 8.90 -23.50 -15.87
C HIS A 35 9.44 -24.70 -15.08
N SER A 36 10.15 -25.61 -15.76
CA SER A 36 10.75 -26.79 -15.14
C SER A 36 11.73 -26.40 -14.04
N LYS A 37 12.58 -25.41 -14.30
CA LYS A 37 13.58 -24.93 -13.34
C LYS A 37 12.95 -24.28 -12.11
N ILE A 38 11.90 -23.49 -12.28
CA ILE A 38 11.15 -22.90 -11.17
C ILE A 38 10.47 -23.99 -10.33
N LYS A 39 9.84 -24.98 -10.96
CA LYS A 39 9.23 -26.11 -10.25
C LYS A 39 10.26 -26.89 -9.44
N THR A 40 11.42 -27.20 -10.03
CA THR A 40 12.48 -27.95 -9.36
C THR A 40 13.12 -27.17 -8.21
N VAL A 41 13.38 -25.86 -8.38
CA VAL A 41 14.05 -25.05 -7.36
C VAL A 41 13.14 -24.77 -6.16
N PHE A 42 11.85 -24.52 -6.41
CA PHE A 42 10.90 -24.12 -5.36
C PHE A 42 9.93 -25.24 -4.95
N GLY A 43 10.13 -26.47 -5.44
CA GLY A 43 9.32 -27.63 -5.06
C GLY A 43 7.83 -27.48 -5.40
N ILE A 44 7.50 -26.84 -6.52
CA ILE A 44 6.11 -26.55 -6.88
C ILE A 44 5.51 -27.71 -7.67
N GLU A 45 4.44 -28.29 -7.14
CA GLU A 45 3.65 -29.33 -7.79
C GLU A 45 2.49 -28.71 -8.59
N GLY A 46 2.18 -29.28 -9.77
CA GLY A 46 1.06 -28.86 -10.61
C GLY A 46 1.41 -27.89 -11.75
N ASN A 47 0.37 -27.39 -12.42
CA ASN A 47 0.52 -26.39 -13.48
C ASN A 47 0.71 -25.01 -12.86
N ILE A 48 1.69 -24.28 -13.38
CA ILE A 48 1.99 -22.93 -12.95
C ILE A 48 1.92 -22.00 -14.14
N ARG A 49 1.41 -20.80 -13.90
CA ARG A 49 1.48 -19.67 -14.81
C ARG A 49 2.45 -18.63 -14.26
N LEU A 50 3.29 -18.09 -15.12
CA LEU A 50 4.27 -17.07 -14.76
C LEU A 50 3.79 -15.69 -15.22
N GLN A 51 4.04 -14.68 -14.40
CA GLN A 51 3.86 -13.28 -14.75
C GLN A 51 5.16 -12.52 -14.51
N TYR A 52 5.56 -11.59 -15.39
CA TYR A 52 6.69 -10.70 -15.15
C TYR A 52 6.21 -9.30 -14.77
N MET A 53 7.06 -8.56 -14.08
CA MET A 53 6.81 -7.18 -13.71
C MET A 53 7.35 -6.26 -14.80
N ASP A 54 6.47 -5.51 -15.45
CA ASP A 54 6.82 -4.58 -16.53
C ASP A 54 7.12 -3.18 -15.96
N ARG A 55 8.29 -2.62 -16.31
CA ARG A 55 8.72 -1.32 -15.80
C ARG A 55 8.05 -0.14 -16.51
N ASP A 56 7.57 -0.33 -17.72
CA ASP A 56 6.96 0.71 -18.56
C ASP A 56 5.48 0.92 -18.19
N PHE A 57 4.86 -0.04 -17.49
CA PHE A 57 3.48 -0.01 -17.02
C PHE A 57 3.39 0.02 -15.48
N ASP A 58 4.05 0.99 -14.84
CA ASP A 58 3.97 1.25 -13.39
C ASP A 58 4.32 0.04 -12.48
N ASN A 59 5.13 -0.92 -12.95
CA ASN A 59 5.44 -2.18 -12.26
C ASN A 59 4.24 -3.11 -12.07
N GLU A 60 3.27 -3.08 -13.00
CA GLU A 60 2.19 -4.07 -13.08
C GLU A 60 2.71 -5.44 -13.57
N PHE A 61 1.96 -6.50 -13.26
CA PHE A 61 2.30 -7.88 -13.62
C PHE A 61 1.57 -8.33 -14.88
N PHE A 62 2.32 -8.76 -15.88
CA PHE A 62 1.82 -9.26 -17.16
C PHE A 62 2.14 -10.73 -17.34
N ASN A 63 1.31 -11.47 -18.08
CA ASN A 63 1.57 -12.89 -18.35
C ASN A 63 2.86 -13.04 -19.16
N LEU A 64 3.72 -13.93 -18.70
CA LEU A 64 4.99 -14.22 -19.37
C LEU A 64 4.76 -15.26 -20.46
N ASN A 65 4.80 -14.83 -21.71
CA ASN A 65 4.64 -15.70 -22.88
C ASN A 65 5.97 -16.01 -23.58
N SER A 66 7.00 -15.18 -23.36
CA SER A 66 8.34 -15.38 -23.90
C SER A 66 9.39 -14.99 -22.88
N THR A 67 10.49 -15.76 -22.80
CA THR A 67 11.61 -15.47 -21.91
C THR A 67 12.41 -14.23 -22.34
N SER A 68 12.16 -13.69 -23.54
CA SER A 68 12.74 -12.44 -24.04
C SER A 68 12.30 -11.20 -23.25
N GLU A 69 11.17 -11.29 -22.55
CA GLU A 69 10.61 -10.22 -21.69
C GLU A 69 11.34 -10.14 -20.34
N LEU A 70 12.21 -11.12 -20.04
CA LEU A 70 12.95 -11.19 -18.79
C LEU A 70 14.35 -10.61 -18.93
N GLN A 71 14.80 -9.93 -17.89
CA GLN A 71 16.14 -9.36 -17.77
C GLN A 71 16.76 -9.73 -16.42
N ASP A 72 18.09 -9.57 -16.27
CA ASP A 72 18.73 -9.71 -14.95
C ASP A 72 18.09 -8.75 -13.96
N LEU A 73 17.83 -9.23 -12.74
CA LEU A 73 17.10 -8.54 -11.67
C LEU A 73 15.62 -8.26 -11.99
N GLY A 74 15.04 -8.97 -12.97
CA GLY A 74 13.60 -9.01 -13.22
C GLY A 74 12.81 -9.63 -12.07
N THR A 75 11.52 -9.29 -11.98
CA THR A 75 10.59 -9.88 -11.00
C THR A 75 9.57 -10.74 -11.72
N ILE A 76 9.39 -11.97 -11.24
CA ILE A 76 8.41 -12.93 -11.74
C ILE A 76 7.49 -13.33 -10.60
N LYS A 77 6.19 -13.48 -10.89
CA LYS A 77 5.17 -13.99 -9.98
C LYS A 77 4.67 -15.33 -10.51
N VAL A 78 4.64 -16.32 -9.62
CA VAL A 78 4.14 -17.66 -9.91
C VAL A 78 2.69 -17.75 -9.45
N ILE A 79 1.82 -18.24 -10.31
CA ILE A 79 0.41 -18.49 -10.02
C ILE A 79 0.17 -19.98 -10.25
N GLN A 80 -0.21 -20.72 -9.20
CA GLN A 80 -0.62 -22.12 -9.36
C GLN A 80 -2.01 -22.19 -9.99
N GLU A 81 -2.13 -22.94 -11.08
CA GLU A 81 -3.41 -23.23 -11.73
C GLU A 81 -3.96 -24.52 -11.14
N GLN A 82 -5.06 -24.42 -10.38
CA GLN A 82 -5.73 -25.61 -9.84
C GLN A 82 -6.42 -26.36 -10.98
N THR A 83 -5.97 -27.59 -11.23
CA THR A 83 -6.64 -28.55 -12.11
C THR A 83 -7.84 -29.11 -11.37
N ASN A 84 -9.05 -28.56 -11.60
CA ASN A 84 -10.28 -29.21 -11.14
C ASN A 84 -10.66 -30.33 -12.10
N PRO A 85 -10.73 -31.61 -11.69
CA PRO A 85 -11.43 -32.63 -12.47
C PRO A 85 -12.95 -32.55 -12.25
N PRO A 86 -13.79 -33.00 -13.21
CA PRO A 86 -15.24 -32.87 -13.14
C PRO A 86 -15.92 -34.03 -12.38
N LEU A 87 -16.93 -33.66 -11.56
CA LEU A 87 -18.11 -34.39 -11.05
C LEU A 87 -17.95 -35.81 -10.46
N ASN A 88 -18.44 -36.01 -9.23
CA ASN A 88 -19.54 -36.96 -8.96
C ASN A 88 -20.14 -36.84 -7.54
N THR A 89 -21.41 -37.21 -7.50
CA THR A 89 -22.46 -37.11 -6.47
C THR A 89 -22.30 -38.11 -5.31
N ALA A 90 -22.91 -37.75 -4.17
CA ALA A 90 -23.46 -38.58 -3.08
C ALA A 90 -22.54 -39.01 -1.89
N ASN A 91 -22.88 -38.38 -0.75
CA ASN A 91 -23.29 -38.96 0.54
C ASN A 91 -22.32 -39.74 1.46
N GLU A 92 -22.35 -39.28 2.73
CA GLU A 92 -22.17 -40.02 4.00
C GLU A 92 -20.71 -40.41 4.38
N THR A 93 -20.20 -40.30 5.61
CA THR A 93 -20.76 -40.00 6.95
C THR A 93 -19.61 -39.83 7.98
N THR A 94 -19.80 -38.92 8.93
CA THR A 94 -19.22 -38.79 10.31
C THR A 94 -17.71 -38.66 10.60
N SER A 95 -17.34 -37.58 11.32
CA SER A 95 -17.08 -37.58 12.78
C SER A 95 -16.50 -36.21 13.19
N SER A 96 -17.31 -35.21 13.52
CA SER A 96 -17.78 -34.80 14.87
C SER A 96 -16.68 -34.45 15.89
N HIS A 97 -16.53 -33.14 16.17
CA HIS A 97 -16.40 -32.63 17.55
C HIS A 97 -17.10 -31.26 17.63
N LEU A 98 -18.28 -31.28 18.25
CA LEU A 98 -19.04 -30.12 18.71
C LEU A 98 -18.74 -29.91 20.20
N VAL A 99 -18.64 -28.65 20.62
CA VAL A 99 -19.20 -28.22 21.90
C VAL A 99 -20.03 -26.95 21.65
N SER A 100 -21.31 -27.09 21.93
CA SER A 100 -22.35 -26.06 21.98
C SER A 100 -22.23 -25.28 23.29
N PHE A 101 -22.64 -24.00 23.30
CA PHE A 101 -23.52 -23.50 24.36
C PHE A 101 -24.39 -22.36 23.80
N ASP A 102 -25.69 -22.50 24.04
CA ASP A 102 -26.80 -21.64 23.60
C ASP A 102 -27.23 -20.64 24.69
N SER A 103 -27.94 -19.62 24.19
CA SER A 103 -29.03 -18.81 24.79
C SER A 103 -28.81 -17.78 25.91
N ASP A 104 -29.17 -16.55 25.53
CA ASP A 104 -30.11 -15.58 26.13
C ASP A 104 -30.01 -15.17 27.62
N ASP A 105 -29.91 -13.85 27.85
CA ASP A 105 -30.98 -13.14 28.56
C ASP A 105 -30.93 -11.61 28.42
N ASN A 106 -32.12 -11.03 28.56
CA ASN A 106 -32.54 -9.65 28.29
C ASN A 106 -32.47 -8.72 29.54
N ALA A 107 -32.52 -7.42 29.27
CA ALA A 107 -33.00 -6.29 30.11
C ALA A 107 -32.02 -5.36 30.86
N SER A 108 -31.93 -4.15 30.30
CA SER A 108 -31.86 -2.78 30.88
C SER A 108 -31.31 -2.52 32.29
N LEU A 109 -30.32 -1.62 32.37
CA LEU A 109 -30.21 -0.57 33.39
C LEU A 109 -29.53 0.71 32.85
N THR A 110 -30.36 1.74 32.63
CA THR A 110 -30.18 3.17 33.01
C THR A 110 -28.85 3.92 32.82
N SER A 111 -28.96 5.00 32.04
CA SER A 111 -28.55 6.38 32.35
C SER A 111 -27.08 6.69 32.65
N ALA A 112 -26.41 7.30 31.67
CA ALA A 112 -25.64 8.53 31.90
C ALA A 112 -25.44 9.28 30.57
N ASP A 113 -26.01 10.48 30.51
CA ASP A 113 -25.88 11.46 29.43
C ASP A 113 -24.43 11.65 28.99
N THR A 114 -24.16 11.32 27.72
CA THR A 114 -23.12 12.02 26.97
C THR A 114 -23.82 12.79 25.87
N VAL A 115 -23.87 14.11 26.06
CA VAL A 115 -24.36 15.10 25.12
C VAL A 115 -23.77 14.81 23.74
N ILE A 116 -24.57 14.22 22.86
CA ILE A 116 -24.30 14.16 21.43
C ILE A 116 -24.33 15.62 20.99
N ILE A 117 -23.16 16.23 20.83
CA ILE A 117 -23.03 17.50 20.12
C ILE A 117 -23.48 17.21 18.70
N SER A 118 -24.75 17.53 18.42
CA SER A 118 -25.30 17.64 17.08
C SER A 118 -24.36 18.53 16.28
N SER A 119 -23.54 17.91 15.43
CA SER A 119 -22.78 18.66 14.43
C SER A 119 -23.79 19.36 13.52
N PRO A 120 -23.57 20.62 13.17
CA PRO A 120 -24.58 21.42 12.50
C PRO A 120 -24.91 20.80 11.13
N GLU A 121 -26.20 20.67 10.84
CA GLU A 121 -26.76 20.18 9.57
C GLU A 121 -26.36 21.01 8.33
N SER A 122 -25.51 22.02 8.47
CA SER A 122 -25.23 23.02 7.43
C SER A 122 -24.08 22.69 6.48
N VAL A 123 -23.47 21.50 6.54
CA VAL A 123 -22.39 21.11 5.61
C VAL A 123 -22.71 19.95 4.69
N SER A 124 -23.87 19.30 4.79
CA SER A 124 -24.24 18.19 3.89
C SER A 124 -25.30 18.65 2.88
N SER A 125 -24.91 18.81 1.62
CA SER A 125 -25.79 19.06 0.48
C SER A 125 -26.67 17.84 0.14
N ARG A 126 -26.49 16.71 0.83
CA ARG A 126 -27.23 15.47 0.61
C ARG A 126 -28.51 15.46 1.44
N THR A 127 -29.65 15.47 0.76
CA THR A 127 -31.00 15.38 1.33
C THR A 127 -31.62 13.99 1.22
N GLN A 128 -30.95 13.03 0.56
CA GLN A 128 -31.51 11.72 0.23
C GLN A 128 -31.00 10.62 1.16
N GLN A 129 -31.91 9.92 1.81
CA GLN A 129 -31.63 8.68 2.55
C GLN A 129 -31.30 7.55 1.58
N TRP A 130 -30.50 6.57 2.04
CA TRP A 130 -30.19 5.40 1.25
C TRP A 130 -31.49 4.63 0.88
N PRO A 131 -31.72 4.33 -0.41
CA PRO A 131 -32.95 3.67 -0.84
C PRO A 131 -32.91 2.17 -0.51
N GLU A 132 -34.08 1.57 -0.29
CA GLU A 132 -34.21 0.11 -0.14
C GLU A 132 -33.78 -0.62 -1.43
N ASP A 133 -34.28 -0.16 -2.58
CA ASP A 133 -33.85 -0.59 -3.90
C ASP A 133 -32.99 0.51 -4.56
N PHE A 134 -31.73 0.20 -4.84
CA PHE A 134 -30.83 1.17 -5.46
C PHE A 134 -31.23 1.47 -6.92
N PRO A 135 -31.56 2.73 -7.28
CA PRO A 135 -31.96 3.07 -8.64
C PRO A 135 -30.73 3.17 -9.55
N VAL A 136 -30.55 2.15 -10.40
CA VAL A 136 -29.45 2.16 -11.39
C VAL A 136 -29.67 3.30 -12.39
N PRO A 137 -28.74 4.27 -12.51
CA PRO A 137 -28.87 5.41 -13.39
C PRO A 137 -28.99 5.01 -14.86
N LYS A 138 -29.43 5.95 -15.68
CA LYS A 138 -29.23 5.85 -17.13
C LYS A 138 -27.77 6.15 -17.46
N PHE A 139 -27.19 5.33 -18.31
CA PHE A 139 -25.85 5.51 -18.85
C PHE A 139 -25.87 6.35 -20.13
N SER A 140 -24.70 6.58 -20.73
CA SER A 140 -24.63 7.21 -22.05
C SER A 140 -25.41 6.42 -23.10
N TYR A 141 -25.93 7.10 -24.12
CA TYR A 141 -26.74 6.47 -25.17
C TYR A 141 -26.05 5.26 -25.81
N ASP A 142 -24.78 5.41 -26.18
CA ASP A 142 -23.97 4.32 -26.76
C ASP A 142 -23.82 3.12 -25.81
N THR A 143 -23.73 3.39 -24.50
CA THR A 143 -23.58 2.35 -23.48
C THR A 143 -24.89 1.62 -23.26
N GLU A 144 -26.01 2.33 -23.13
CA GLU A 144 -27.34 1.72 -23.01
C GLU A 144 -27.65 0.82 -24.22
N LEU A 145 -27.37 1.29 -25.44
CA LEU A 145 -27.61 0.50 -26.65
C LEU A 145 -26.80 -0.82 -26.65
N GLN A 146 -25.55 -0.78 -26.19
CA GLN A 146 -24.72 -1.99 -26.06
C GLN A 146 -25.22 -2.92 -24.96
N LEU A 147 -25.71 -2.37 -23.85
CA LEU A 147 -26.26 -3.15 -22.74
C LEU A 147 -27.59 -3.80 -23.11
N GLU A 148 -28.47 -3.09 -23.82
CA GLU A 148 -29.74 -3.64 -24.33
C GLU A 148 -29.48 -4.77 -25.32
N LYS A 149 -28.59 -4.57 -26.29
CA LYS A 149 -28.17 -5.62 -27.22
C LYS A 149 -27.55 -6.82 -26.49
N GLY A 150 -26.67 -6.56 -25.52
CA GLY A 150 -26.02 -7.58 -24.71
C GLY A 150 -27.02 -8.39 -23.87
N ASN A 151 -28.02 -7.73 -23.27
CA ASN A 151 -29.09 -8.39 -22.53
C ASN A 151 -29.96 -9.26 -23.45
N LEU A 152 -30.26 -8.81 -24.67
CA LEU A 152 -31.01 -9.62 -25.63
C LEU A 152 -30.23 -10.89 -26.03
N GLU A 153 -28.93 -10.75 -26.30
CA GLU A 153 -28.05 -11.90 -26.56
C GLU A 153 -27.96 -12.84 -25.34
N TYR A 154 -27.92 -12.29 -24.12
CA TYR A 154 -27.94 -13.05 -22.88
C TYR A 154 -29.23 -13.87 -22.73
N HIS A 155 -30.41 -13.27 -22.95
CA HIS A 155 -31.67 -14.00 -22.86
C HIS A 155 -31.84 -15.07 -23.95
N THR A 156 -31.23 -14.85 -25.12
CA THR A 156 -31.35 -15.79 -26.24
C THR A 156 -30.36 -16.94 -26.17
N SER A 157 -29.12 -16.67 -25.74
CA SER A 157 -27.99 -17.61 -25.86
C SER A 157 -27.17 -17.80 -24.58
N ASN A 158 -27.60 -17.18 -23.47
CA ASN A 158 -26.88 -17.10 -22.20
C ASN A 158 -25.44 -16.58 -22.34
N LYS A 159 -25.20 -15.77 -23.39
CA LYS A 159 -23.90 -15.21 -23.72
C LYS A 159 -23.70 -13.91 -22.93
N MET A 160 -22.57 -13.83 -22.23
CA MET A 160 -22.17 -12.63 -21.49
C MET A 160 -21.63 -11.57 -22.44
N LEU A 161 -21.91 -10.30 -22.14
CA LEU A 161 -21.37 -9.17 -22.89
C LEU A 161 -19.90 -8.98 -22.52
N THR A 162 -19.02 -8.95 -23.52
CA THR A 162 -17.63 -8.51 -23.31
C THR A 162 -17.60 -6.98 -23.21
N VAL A 163 -17.46 -6.47 -22.00
CA VAL A 163 -17.54 -5.02 -21.73
C VAL A 163 -16.22 -4.34 -22.09
N SER A 164 -16.27 -3.44 -23.09
CA SER A 164 -15.12 -2.59 -23.45
C SER A 164 -14.73 -1.63 -22.32
N SER A 165 -13.48 -1.14 -22.34
CA SER A 165 -12.97 -0.19 -21.33
C SER A 165 -13.82 1.10 -21.25
N ARG A 166 -14.30 1.60 -22.40
CA ARG A 166 -15.12 2.82 -22.49
C ARG A 166 -16.48 2.64 -21.80
N VAL A 167 -17.21 1.56 -22.13
CA VAL A 167 -18.51 1.22 -21.53
C VAL A 167 -18.37 1.01 -20.03
N LYS A 168 -17.34 0.26 -19.61
CA LYS A 168 -17.05 0.02 -18.19
C LYS A 168 -16.82 1.32 -17.43
N SER A 169 -16.06 2.24 -18.00
CA SER A 169 -15.77 3.54 -17.39
C SER A 169 -17.02 4.40 -17.25
N ASP A 170 -17.89 4.44 -18.26
CA ASP A 170 -19.16 5.18 -18.22
C ASP A 170 -20.10 4.64 -17.12
N ILE A 171 -20.28 3.31 -17.05
CA ILE A 171 -21.08 2.66 -16.00
C ILE A 171 -20.55 3.05 -14.61
N LEU A 172 -19.24 2.92 -14.40
CA LEU A 172 -18.61 3.23 -13.11
C LEU A 172 -18.70 4.72 -12.74
N ASN A 173 -18.56 5.63 -13.72
CA ASN A 173 -18.73 7.08 -13.51
C ASN A 173 -20.15 7.39 -13.02
N ARG A 174 -21.16 6.94 -13.77
CA ARG A 174 -22.57 7.21 -13.48
C ARG A 174 -23.00 6.60 -12.15
N LEU A 175 -22.55 5.39 -11.84
CA LEU A 175 -22.83 4.77 -10.54
C LEU A 175 -22.17 5.53 -9.39
N ALA A 176 -20.91 5.97 -9.53
CA ALA A 176 -20.24 6.75 -8.50
C ALA A 176 -20.96 8.09 -8.23
N GLU A 177 -21.40 8.77 -9.29
CA GLU A 177 -22.23 9.98 -9.20
C GLU A 177 -23.52 9.73 -8.40
N GLN A 178 -24.26 8.63 -8.70
CA GLN A 178 -25.50 8.31 -7.98
C GLN A 178 -25.23 7.91 -6.52
N ILE A 179 -24.24 7.06 -6.26
CA ILE A 179 -23.88 6.65 -4.89
C ILE A 179 -23.56 7.90 -4.05
N TYR A 180 -22.83 8.85 -4.62
CA TYR A 180 -22.41 10.06 -3.92
C TYR A 180 -23.60 10.95 -3.48
N LYS A 181 -24.73 10.93 -4.21
CA LYS A 181 -25.95 11.66 -3.80
C LYS A 181 -26.48 11.21 -2.45
N TYR A 182 -26.32 9.92 -2.14
CA TYR A 182 -26.74 9.33 -0.87
C TYR A 182 -25.63 9.39 0.18
N LYS A 183 -24.42 8.92 -0.17
CA LYS A 183 -23.30 8.79 0.78
C LYS A 183 -21.97 9.15 0.14
N ALA A 184 -21.27 10.12 0.74
CA ALA A 184 -19.89 10.42 0.37
C ALA A 184 -18.90 9.31 0.77
N TYR A 185 -19.16 8.57 1.84
CA TYR A 185 -18.30 7.47 2.32
C TYR A 185 -19.12 6.18 2.44
N PRO A 186 -19.38 5.46 1.33
CA PRO A 186 -20.12 4.21 1.37
C PRO A 186 -19.28 3.10 2.01
N GLU A 187 -19.94 2.29 2.85
CA GLU A 187 -19.40 1.04 3.39
C GLU A 187 -19.53 -0.11 2.39
N ASP A 188 -18.91 -1.25 2.71
CA ASP A 188 -18.84 -2.44 1.86
C ASP A 188 -20.23 -2.97 1.43
N ILE A 189 -21.22 -2.92 2.33
CA ILE A 189 -22.60 -3.36 2.06
C ILE A 189 -23.28 -2.55 0.96
N HIS A 190 -23.03 -1.23 0.91
CA HIS A 190 -23.59 -0.35 -0.11
C HIS A 190 -23.09 -0.74 -1.51
N PHE A 191 -21.82 -1.14 -1.61
CA PHE A 191 -21.26 -1.60 -2.88
C PHE A 191 -21.83 -2.95 -3.31
N CYS A 192 -22.16 -3.85 -2.37
CA CYS A 192 -22.90 -5.09 -2.67
C CYS A 192 -24.26 -4.76 -3.30
N ILE A 193 -25.08 -3.95 -2.62
CA ILE A 193 -26.43 -3.58 -3.06
C ILE A 193 -26.39 -2.95 -4.47
N VAL A 194 -25.47 -2.01 -4.71
CA VAL A 194 -25.35 -1.36 -6.02
C VAL A 194 -24.94 -2.36 -7.11
N SER A 195 -23.99 -3.24 -6.80
CA SER A 195 -23.53 -4.24 -7.77
C SER A 195 -24.61 -5.28 -8.09
N GLU A 196 -25.42 -5.68 -7.11
CA GLU A 196 -26.56 -6.58 -7.31
C GLU A 196 -27.67 -5.91 -8.13
N ALA A 197 -28.00 -4.65 -7.82
CA ALA A 197 -28.96 -3.86 -8.59
C ALA A 197 -28.51 -3.70 -10.06
N LEU A 198 -27.20 -3.48 -10.30
CA LEU A 198 -26.62 -3.40 -11.64
C LEU A 198 -26.80 -4.69 -12.42
N ILE A 199 -26.47 -5.85 -11.83
CA ILE A 199 -26.61 -7.16 -12.49
C ILE A 199 -28.08 -7.53 -12.67
N LYS A 200 -28.96 -7.20 -11.71
CA LYS A 200 -30.40 -7.43 -11.83
C LYS A 200 -30.99 -6.68 -13.03
N LYS A 201 -30.53 -5.45 -13.29
CA LYS A 201 -30.97 -4.65 -14.45
C LYS A 201 -30.29 -5.07 -15.75
N TYR A 202 -29.01 -5.43 -15.69
CA TYR A 202 -28.23 -5.87 -16.86
C TYR A 202 -27.56 -7.23 -16.62
N PRO A 203 -28.31 -8.34 -16.75
CA PRO A 203 -27.77 -9.68 -16.56
C PRO A 203 -26.57 -10.00 -17.46
N CYS A 204 -26.47 -9.35 -18.62
CA CYS A 204 -25.33 -9.54 -19.54
C CYS A 204 -23.97 -9.11 -18.97
N LEU A 205 -23.96 -8.34 -17.87
CA LEU A 205 -22.74 -7.87 -17.19
C LEU A 205 -22.19 -8.86 -16.15
N ARG A 206 -22.83 -10.01 -15.96
CA ARG A 206 -22.43 -11.00 -14.96
C ARG A 206 -21.05 -11.58 -15.28
N GLU A 207 -20.15 -11.56 -14.30
CA GLU A 207 -18.79 -12.09 -14.48
C GLU A 207 -18.71 -13.59 -14.11
N PRO A 208 -18.11 -14.45 -14.96
CA PRO A 208 -17.92 -15.86 -14.65
C PRO A 208 -16.91 -16.05 -13.51
N GLY A 209 -17.15 -17.03 -12.64
CA GLY A 209 -16.26 -17.38 -11.52
C GLY A 209 -16.53 -16.64 -10.20
N SER A 210 -17.52 -15.75 -10.15
CA SER A 210 -18.01 -15.15 -8.91
C SER A 210 -19.34 -15.77 -8.48
N PHE A 211 -19.48 -16.15 -7.20
CA PHE A 211 -20.68 -16.79 -6.63
C PHE A 211 -21.98 -16.03 -6.99
N ASN A 212 -21.95 -14.70 -6.91
CA ASN A 212 -23.08 -13.82 -7.25
C ASN A 212 -22.89 -13.09 -8.60
N GLY A 213 -21.75 -13.26 -9.28
CA GLY A 213 -21.46 -12.64 -10.57
C GLY A 213 -21.27 -11.11 -10.53
N CYS A 214 -21.33 -10.49 -9.34
CA CYS A 214 -21.25 -9.05 -9.14
C CYS A 214 -19.98 -8.62 -8.36
N TYR A 215 -19.19 -9.56 -7.83
CA TYR A 215 -18.03 -9.26 -6.99
C TYR A 215 -16.99 -8.34 -7.67
N GLY A 216 -16.64 -8.57 -8.94
CA GLY A 216 -15.68 -7.71 -9.62
C GLY A 216 -16.23 -6.30 -9.86
N TRP A 217 -17.53 -6.14 -10.10
CA TRP A 217 -18.19 -4.83 -10.14
C TRP A 217 -18.14 -4.12 -8.80
N LYS A 218 -18.40 -4.83 -7.70
CA LYS A 218 -18.24 -4.30 -6.33
C LYS A 218 -16.82 -3.76 -6.10
N GLN A 219 -15.78 -4.52 -6.45
CA GLN A 219 -14.39 -4.06 -6.27
C GLN A 219 -14.08 -2.81 -7.12
N ARG A 220 -14.49 -2.81 -8.39
CA ARG A 220 -14.30 -1.65 -9.28
C ARG A 220 -15.03 -0.41 -8.76
N LEU A 221 -16.22 -0.56 -8.19
CA LEU A 221 -16.94 0.54 -7.55
C LEU A 221 -16.22 1.08 -6.31
N LYS A 222 -15.64 0.22 -5.47
CA LYS A 222 -14.83 0.65 -4.31
C LYS A 222 -13.67 1.55 -4.74
N TYR A 223 -12.90 1.09 -5.73
CA TYR A 223 -11.80 1.88 -6.29
C TYR A 223 -12.30 3.16 -6.94
N LYS A 224 -13.36 3.08 -7.75
CA LYS A 224 -13.93 4.23 -8.44
C LYS A 224 -14.40 5.30 -7.46
N MET A 225 -15.06 4.90 -6.37
CA MET A 225 -15.55 5.82 -5.35
C MET A 225 -14.40 6.50 -4.60
N GLY A 226 -13.27 5.79 -4.37
CA GLY A 226 -12.04 6.41 -3.88
C GLY A 226 -11.51 7.52 -4.80
N ASN A 227 -11.44 7.23 -6.09
CA ASN A 227 -10.98 8.18 -7.10
C ASN A 227 -11.95 9.37 -7.26
N TYR A 228 -13.25 9.09 -7.28
CA TYR A 228 -14.30 10.11 -7.41
C TYR A 228 -14.27 11.11 -6.24
N ARG A 229 -14.13 10.63 -5.00
CA ARG A 229 -13.92 11.51 -3.83
C ARG A 229 -12.65 12.35 -3.94
N THR A 230 -11.57 11.77 -4.47
CA THR A 230 -10.31 12.51 -4.66
C THR A 230 -10.49 13.61 -5.71
N GLN A 231 -11.22 13.35 -6.79
CA GLN A 231 -11.55 14.35 -7.83
C GLN A 231 -12.44 15.47 -7.27
N LEU A 232 -13.53 15.14 -6.58
CA LEU A 232 -14.42 16.12 -5.96
C LEU A 232 -13.70 16.98 -4.91
N LYS A 233 -12.79 16.36 -4.15
CA LYS A 233 -11.91 17.09 -3.24
C LYS A 233 -11.03 18.11 -3.96
N LEU A 234 -10.46 17.78 -5.12
CA LEU A 234 -9.66 18.72 -5.92
C LEU A 234 -10.51 19.88 -6.46
N GLN A 235 -11.80 19.63 -6.73
CA GLN A 235 -12.76 20.65 -7.18
C GLN A 235 -13.29 21.53 -6.04
N GLY A 236 -12.86 21.30 -4.79
CA GLY A 236 -13.20 22.16 -3.66
C GLY A 236 -14.49 21.79 -2.92
N CYS A 237 -15.00 20.55 -3.04
CA CYS A 237 -16.19 20.12 -2.30
C CYS A 237 -15.99 20.21 -0.77
N PRO A 238 -16.73 21.09 -0.05
CA PRO A 238 -16.54 21.33 1.39
C PRO A 238 -16.74 20.08 2.25
N GLU A 239 -17.67 19.20 1.86
CA GLU A 239 -17.96 17.94 2.55
C GLU A 239 -16.79 16.96 2.62
N LEU A 240 -15.85 17.06 1.67
CA LEU A 240 -14.66 16.23 1.60
C LEU A 240 -13.42 16.98 2.12
N SER A 241 -13.56 18.27 2.44
CA SER A 241 -12.48 19.14 2.89
C SER A 241 -12.18 18.99 4.40
N VAL A 242 -13.16 18.59 5.22
CA VAL A 242 -12.97 18.32 6.65
C VAL A 242 -11.94 17.21 6.92
N ASN A 243 -11.91 16.16 6.08
CA ASN A 243 -10.92 15.07 6.16
C ASN A 243 -9.65 15.35 5.32
N SER A 244 -9.54 16.55 4.76
CA SER A 244 -8.55 16.89 3.74
C SER A 244 -7.25 17.46 4.31
N LEU A 245 -7.23 17.92 5.56
CA LEU A 245 -6.17 18.73 6.18
C LEU A 245 -4.76 18.12 6.03
N LYS A 246 -4.18 18.37 4.86
CA LYS A 246 -2.80 18.07 4.46
C LYS A 246 -2.04 19.35 4.10
N SER A 247 -2.74 20.48 4.00
CA SER A 247 -2.19 21.72 3.48
C SER A 247 -2.27 22.80 4.56
N LYS A 248 -1.13 23.45 4.77
CA LYS A 248 -0.97 24.61 5.65
C LYS A 248 -1.79 25.77 5.08
N ALA A 249 -3.06 25.90 5.46
CA ALA A 249 -3.73 27.19 5.39
C ALA A 249 -3.20 28.07 6.53
N VAL A 250 -2.87 29.33 6.20
CA VAL A 250 -2.25 30.31 7.10
C VAL A 250 -3.16 30.65 8.29
N THR A 251 -4.46 30.39 8.20
CA THR A 251 -5.45 30.93 9.15
C THR A 251 -6.18 29.93 10.05
N ASP A 252 -6.04 28.61 9.90
CA ASP A 252 -6.79 27.67 10.76
C ASP A 252 -5.94 26.91 11.78
N ALA A 253 -6.40 26.98 13.03
CA ALA A 253 -5.84 26.38 14.23
C ALA A 253 -6.60 25.08 14.57
N PHE A 254 -6.19 23.95 13.98
CA PHE A 254 -6.67 22.63 14.40
C PHE A 254 -5.53 21.58 14.39
N PRO A 255 -5.59 20.55 15.27
CA PRO A 255 -4.42 19.83 15.81
C PRO A 255 -3.67 18.94 14.81
N ALA A 256 -4.17 18.74 13.60
CA ALA A 256 -3.50 17.95 12.55
C ALA A 256 -2.33 18.69 11.88
N LYS A 257 -2.07 19.96 12.25
CA LYS A 257 -1.09 20.86 11.62
C LYS A 257 0.38 20.38 11.66
N LYS A 258 0.69 19.32 12.43
CA LYS A 258 2.08 18.84 12.63
C LYS A 258 2.31 17.36 12.30
N VAL A 259 1.30 16.62 11.83
CA VAL A 259 1.50 15.20 11.48
C VAL A 259 1.96 15.11 10.03
N LYS A 260 3.29 15.14 9.81
CA LYS A 260 3.87 14.75 8.52
C LYS A 260 3.45 13.31 8.23
N ARG A 261 2.88 13.05 7.05
CA ARG A 261 2.74 11.66 6.58
C ARG A 261 4.15 11.07 6.48
N PRO A 262 4.41 9.87 7.04
CA PRO A 262 5.71 9.24 6.87
C PRO A 262 5.96 9.08 5.37
N LYS A 263 6.93 9.79 4.81
CA LYS A 263 7.46 9.43 3.50
C LYS A 263 8.20 8.10 3.70
N ARG A 264 8.03 7.15 2.78
CA ARG A 264 8.86 5.92 2.78
C ARG A 264 10.33 6.36 2.92
N ALA A 265 11.00 5.86 3.94
CA ALA A 265 12.37 6.25 4.35
C ALA A 265 12.55 7.55 5.18
N GLU A 266 11.52 8.06 5.85
CA GLU A 266 11.69 8.92 7.03
C GLU A 266 11.32 8.11 8.29
N ALA A 267 12.20 7.21 8.70
CA ALA A 267 12.17 6.77 10.09
C ALA A 267 12.48 8.02 10.93
N ASN A 268 11.46 8.64 11.52
CA ASN A 268 11.59 9.66 12.55
C ASN A 268 12.20 9.01 13.79
N PHE A 269 13.48 8.62 13.69
CA PHE A 269 14.20 7.99 14.77
C PHE A 269 14.47 9.05 15.82
N TYR A 270 13.62 9.07 16.84
CA TYR A 270 13.71 9.91 18.02
C TYR A 270 13.98 8.98 19.22
N PRO A 271 15.24 8.55 19.40
CA PRO A 271 15.60 7.63 20.47
C PRO A 271 15.35 8.26 21.86
N SER A 272 14.87 7.45 22.79
CA SER A 272 14.84 7.81 24.21
C SER A 272 16.26 7.86 24.76
N LEU A 273 16.46 8.64 25.83
CA LEU A 273 17.74 8.65 26.55
C LEU A 273 17.97 7.25 27.19
N PRO A 274 19.24 6.83 27.35
CA PRO A 274 19.57 5.59 28.06
C PRO A 274 19.00 5.59 29.49
N THR A 275 18.59 4.41 29.96
CA THR A 275 17.99 4.25 31.31
C THR A 275 18.95 4.74 32.39
N GLY A 276 18.52 5.74 33.18
CA GLY A 276 19.31 6.33 34.27
C GLY A 276 20.11 7.59 33.90
N GLU A 277 20.11 8.01 32.64
CA GLU A 277 20.80 9.23 32.19
C GLU A 277 19.87 10.44 32.20
N THR A 278 20.37 11.58 32.70
CA THR A 278 19.71 12.88 32.62
C THR A 278 20.34 13.73 31.52
N LEU A 279 19.63 14.78 31.07
CA LEU A 279 20.18 15.74 30.11
C LEU A 279 21.48 16.39 30.63
N GLU A 280 21.56 16.63 31.93
CA GLU A 280 22.75 17.19 32.59
C GLU A 280 23.94 16.23 32.56
N SER A 281 23.69 14.94 32.78
CA SER A 281 24.72 13.88 32.69
C SER A 281 25.29 13.78 31.27
N LEU A 282 24.43 13.78 30.27
CA LEU A 282 24.84 13.71 28.86
C LEU A 282 25.52 14.99 28.37
N GLU A 283 25.16 16.15 28.93
CA GLU A 283 25.86 17.41 28.69
C GLU A 283 27.26 17.41 29.32
N LYS A 284 27.42 16.83 30.51
CA LYS A 284 28.75 16.61 31.12
C LYS A 284 29.60 15.68 30.24
N GLU A 285 29.02 14.60 29.74
CA GLU A 285 29.73 13.70 28.84
C GLU A 285 30.13 14.37 27.51
N ARG A 286 29.28 15.27 26.97
CA ARG A 286 29.63 16.11 25.82
C ARG A 286 30.84 17.01 26.11
N LEU A 287 30.91 17.62 27.30
CA LEU A 287 32.04 18.45 27.69
C LEU A 287 33.33 17.63 27.78
N GLU A 288 33.27 16.43 28.36
CA GLU A 288 34.39 15.49 28.35
C GLU A 288 34.80 15.15 26.91
N LEU A 289 33.84 14.91 26.02
CA LEU A 289 34.10 14.63 24.61
C LEU A 289 34.89 15.75 23.90
N LEU A 290 34.67 17.02 24.25
CA LEU A 290 35.48 18.14 23.73
C LEU A 290 36.95 18.05 24.14
N THR A 291 37.23 17.55 25.35
CA THR A 291 38.60 17.33 25.82
C THR A 291 39.23 16.08 25.19
N GLU A 292 38.47 14.99 25.07
CA GLU A 292 38.95 13.72 24.53
C GLU A 292 39.32 13.81 23.05
N VAL A 293 38.59 14.63 22.29
CA VAL A 293 38.87 14.96 20.88
C VAL A 293 40.25 15.58 20.67
N ARG A 294 40.81 16.28 21.67
CA ARG A 294 42.12 16.93 21.58
C ARG A 294 43.28 15.98 21.92
N ILE A 295 43.00 14.84 22.53
CA ILE A 295 44.01 13.88 22.98
C ILE A 295 44.40 12.95 21.82
N ARG A 296 45.71 12.70 21.65
CA ARG A 296 46.23 11.81 20.60
C ARG A 296 45.92 10.34 20.95
N ARG A 297 45.48 9.57 19.94
CA ARG A 297 45.17 8.12 20.03
C ARG A 297 44.06 7.75 21.02
N ASN A 298 42.99 8.55 21.09
CA ASN A 298 41.87 8.28 21.99
C ASN A 298 40.60 7.78 21.29
N GLU A 299 40.73 7.18 20.10
CA GLU A 299 39.59 6.91 19.23
C GLU A 299 38.54 5.96 19.85
N ARG A 300 38.97 5.01 20.70
CA ARG A 300 38.05 4.06 21.36
C ARG A 300 37.14 4.75 22.38
N VAL A 301 37.69 5.68 23.16
CA VAL A 301 36.92 6.43 24.17
C VAL A 301 35.96 7.39 23.48
N ILE A 302 36.41 8.09 22.43
CA ILE A 302 35.55 8.98 21.64
C ILE A 302 34.40 8.17 21.01
N THR A 303 34.67 7.00 20.42
CA THR A 303 33.63 6.14 19.85
C THR A 303 32.58 5.71 20.89
N GLY A 304 33.03 5.33 22.10
CA GLY A 304 32.15 4.96 23.20
C GLY A 304 31.27 6.11 23.67
N LYS A 305 31.88 7.28 23.94
CA LYS A 305 31.15 8.50 24.34
C LYS A 305 30.23 9.01 23.23
N MET A 306 30.63 8.85 21.97
CA MET A 306 29.79 9.17 20.83
C MET A 306 28.59 8.22 20.73
N ALA A 307 28.73 6.94 21.03
CA ALA A 307 27.60 6.02 21.08
C ALA A 307 26.62 6.38 22.21
N HIS A 308 27.14 6.67 23.41
CA HIS A 308 26.34 7.00 24.59
C HIS A 308 25.53 8.29 24.41
N THR A 309 26.17 9.34 23.86
CA THR A 309 25.52 10.63 23.59
C THR A 309 24.64 10.66 22.32
N PHE A 310 24.43 9.52 21.65
CA PHE A 310 23.67 9.48 20.39
C PHE A 310 22.24 10.00 20.53
N ALA A 311 21.52 9.57 21.56
CA ALA A 311 20.14 9.96 21.76
C ALA A 311 20.01 11.48 21.99
N TYR A 312 20.84 12.02 22.89
CA TYR A 312 20.89 13.45 23.21
C TYR A 312 21.15 14.31 21.97
N ARG A 313 22.16 13.96 21.16
CA ARG A 313 22.46 14.64 19.89
C ARG A 313 21.30 14.64 18.92
N ARG A 314 20.60 13.50 18.79
CA ARG A 314 19.48 13.38 17.86
C ARG A 314 18.32 14.26 18.30
N GLN A 315 18.06 14.33 19.60
CA GLN A 315 17.05 15.23 20.16
C GLN A 315 17.42 16.70 19.95
N GLU A 316 18.70 17.07 20.08
CA GLU A 316 19.19 18.41 19.77
C GLU A 316 18.91 18.80 18.31
N VAL A 317 19.26 17.93 17.36
CA VAL A 317 19.01 18.18 15.92
C VAL A 317 17.52 18.31 15.60
N VAL A 318 16.68 17.47 16.21
CA VAL A 318 15.23 17.46 15.93
C VAL A 318 14.50 18.63 16.60
N ASN A 319 14.92 19.02 17.82
CA ASN A 319 14.18 20.02 18.60
C ASN A 319 14.70 21.44 18.41
N GLN A 320 16.02 21.61 18.23
CA GLN A 320 16.66 22.93 18.20
C GLN A 320 17.03 23.37 16.78
N GLU A 321 17.06 22.45 15.81
CA GLU A 321 17.44 22.70 14.40
C GLU A 321 18.65 23.66 14.27
N PRO A 322 19.78 23.39 14.95
CA PRO A 322 20.90 24.33 15.01
C PRO A 322 21.57 24.50 13.64
N SER A 323 22.22 25.65 13.44
CA SER A 323 23.03 25.86 12.23
C SER A 323 24.16 24.83 12.16
N ILE A 324 24.62 24.49 10.95
CA ILE A 324 25.71 23.52 10.76
C ILE A 324 26.99 23.99 11.48
N LYS A 325 27.21 25.31 11.55
CA LYS A 325 28.36 25.90 12.25
C LYS A 325 28.27 25.64 13.75
N ASP A 326 27.15 25.97 14.36
CA ASP A 326 26.95 25.80 15.81
C ASP A 326 26.95 24.32 16.20
N PHE A 327 26.38 23.46 15.34
CA PHE A 327 26.36 22.02 15.57
C PHE A 327 27.76 21.39 15.47
N LYS A 328 28.59 21.88 14.54
CA LYS A 328 29.99 21.47 14.41
C LYS A 328 30.82 21.87 15.63
N ASP A 329 30.59 23.08 16.15
CA ASP A 329 31.29 23.58 17.33
C ASP A 329 30.91 22.80 18.59
N ARG A 330 29.64 22.39 18.71
CA ARG A 330 29.16 21.56 19.83
C ARG A 330 29.60 20.11 19.75
N TRP A 331 29.73 19.53 18.55
CA TRP A 331 30.04 18.12 18.31
C TRP A 331 31.21 17.91 17.32
N PRO A 332 32.42 18.38 17.65
CA PRO A 332 33.55 18.36 16.72
C PRO A 332 34.02 16.94 16.33
N ALA A 333 33.78 15.94 17.19
CA ALA A 333 34.12 14.53 16.90
C ALA A 333 33.43 14.02 15.62
N LEU A 334 32.19 14.46 15.36
CA LEU A 334 31.42 14.08 14.17
C LEU A 334 32.11 14.40 12.85
N PHE A 335 32.97 15.42 12.86
CA PHE A 335 33.62 15.97 11.68
C PHE A 335 35.09 15.53 11.58
N GLN A 336 35.54 14.62 12.45
CA GLN A 336 36.83 13.96 12.30
C GLN A 336 36.74 12.86 11.23
N GLN A 337 37.72 12.82 10.33
CA GLN A 337 37.71 11.94 9.15
C GLN A 337 37.56 10.44 9.49
N LYS A 338 37.99 10.00 10.67
CA LYS A 338 37.83 8.60 11.12
C LYS A 338 36.42 8.28 11.64
N GLU A 339 35.71 9.23 12.27
CA GLU A 339 34.33 9.04 12.71
C GLU A 339 33.34 9.02 11.54
N VAL A 340 33.62 9.81 10.49
CA VAL A 340 32.85 9.77 9.23
C VAL A 340 32.89 8.35 8.63
N ILE A 341 34.05 7.69 8.66
CA ILE A 341 34.22 6.31 8.16
C ILE A 341 33.52 5.28 9.07
N ILE A 342 33.57 5.44 10.39
CA ILE A 342 32.88 4.54 11.34
C ILE A 342 31.35 4.66 11.24
N LYS A 343 30.83 5.88 11.12
CA LYS A 343 29.40 6.12 10.88
C LYS A 343 28.96 5.56 9.54
N LEU A 344 29.75 5.72 8.47
CA LEU A 344 29.49 5.07 7.19
C LEU A 344 29.40 3.55 7.34
N LYS A 345 30.33 2.90 8.04
CA LYS A 345 30.32 1.44 8.29
C LYS A 345 29.10 0.95 9.07
N SER A 346 28.62 1.70 10.06
CA SER A 346 27.43 1.33 10.84
C SER A 346 26.12 1.59 10.07
N ILE A 347 26.14 2.49 9.08
CA ILE A 347 24.99 2.84 8.23
C ILE A 347 24.80 1.88 7.03
N TYR A 348 25.76 1.01 6.71
CA TYR A 348 25.66 0.01 5.63
C TYR A 348 24.57 -1.06 5.84
N VAL A 349 23.89 -1.07 6.99
CA VAL A 349 22.73 -1.97 7.22
C VAL A 349 21.38 -1.26 7.05
N CYS A 350 21.30 0.07 6.82
CA CYS A 350 19.95 0.68 6.72
C CYS A 350 19.69 1.87 5.79
N PHE A 351 20.64 2.64 5.23
CA PHE A 351 20.21 3.84 4.47
C PHE A 351 21.09 4.25 3.30
N VAL A 352 20.77 3.74 2.11
CA VAL A 352 21.35 4.22 0.84
C VAL A 352 20.72 5.55 0.34
N TYR A 353 19.64 6.05 0.94
CA TYR A 353 18.90 7.20 0.37
C TYR A 353 19.01 8.55 1.07
N TYR A 354 19.56 8.65 2.29
CA TYR A 354 19.61 9.95 3.00
C TYR A 354 20.92 10.74 2.80
N MET A 355 22.01 10.07 2.42
CA MET A 355 23.32 10.71 2.26
C MET A 355 23.68 11.09 0.81
N MET A 356 22.84 10.79 -0.18
CA MET A 356 23.01 11.44 -1.49
C MET A 356 22.56 12.91 -1.45
N CYS A 357 21.63 13.31 -0.58
CA CYS A 357 21.30 14.73 -0.44
C CYS A 357 22.40 15.55 0.24
N VAL A 358 23.11 14.99 1.22
CA VAL A 358 24.18 15.74 1.89
C VAL A 358 25.46 15.75 1.03
N VAL A 359 25.82 14.64 0.38
CA VAL A 359 27.02 14.62 -0.48
C VAL A 359 26.81 15.37 -1.80
N CYS A 360 25.61 15.36 -2.39
CA CYS A 360 25.34 16.19 -3.58
C CYS A 360 25.25 17.69 -3.27
N PHE A 361 24.89 18.10 -2.05
CA PHE A 361 24.91 19.53 -1.68
C PHE A 361 26.35 20.05 -1.49
N PHE A 362 27.29 19.18 -1.12
CA PHE A 362 28.69 19.56 -0.89
C PHE A 362 29.56 19.62 -2.16
N PHE A 363 29.15 19.03 -3.28
CA PHE A 363 29.92 19.07 -4.54
C PHE A 363 29.47 20.13 -5.55
N SER A 364 28.44 20.93 -5.26
CA SER A 364 28.02 22.05 -6.11
C SER A 364 28.48 23.43 -5.62
N PHE A 365 29.29 23.51 -4.56
CA PHE A 365 29.83 24.76 -4.01
C PHE A 365 31.33 24.68 -3.65
N ILE A 366 32.08 23.92 -4.45
CA ILE A 366 33.52 24.11 -4.69
C ILE A 366 33.64 24.32 -6.20
#